data_AF-A0A842N0B9-F1
#
_entry.id   AF-A0A842N0B9-F1
#
_cell.length_a   1.000
_cell.length_b   1.000
_cell.length_c   1.000
_cell.angle_alpha   90.00
_cell.angle_beta   90.00
_cell.angle_gamma   90.00
#
_symmetry.space_group_name_H-M   'P 1'
#
loop_
_entity.id
_entity.type
_entity.pdbx_description
1 polymer ?
#
loop_
_entity_poly.entity_id
_entity_poly.type
_entity_poly.pdbx_seq_one_letter_code
_entity_poly.pdbx_strand_id
1 'polypeptide(L)'
;MSDAYFGSQPSPEEIEERVKGFPSWLEIDLDDLRFNLEQIRERAGVEVLPCVKTNAYGHGVVPVAAFLEREGVGRALGVALWAAEPIRGAGPGLRRVWLDPLVPPGQDGRGGCR
;
A
#
# COMPACT_ATOMS: atom_id res chain seq x y z
N MET A 1 2.50 11.74 -5.24
CA MET A 1 1.80 10.64 -5.93
C MET A 1 0.30 10.68 -5.63
N SER A 2 -0.07 10.97 -4.37
CA SER A 2 -1.41 11.19 -3.86
C SER A 2 -2.30 12.00 -4.82
N ASP A 3 -1.93 13.25 -5.11
CA ASP A 3 -2.81 14.15 -5.88
C ASP A 3 -3.07 13.64 -7.30
N ALA A 4 -2.06 13.04 -7.93
CA ALA A 4 -2.20 12.42 -9.24
C ALA A 4 -3.12 11.18 -9.19
N TYR A 5 -2.98 10.33 -8.16
CA TYR A 5 -3.83 9.16 -7.98
C TYR A 5 -5.28 9.58 -7.72
N PHE A 6 -5.53 10.40 -6.70
CA PHE A 6 -6.88 10.82 -6.31
C PHE A 6 -7.54 11.68 -7.39
N GLY A 7 -6.76 12.51 -8.10
CA GLY A 7 -7.25 13.30 -9.22
C GLY A 7 -7.59 12.49 -10.48
N SER A 8 -7.09 11.26 -10.60
CA SER A 8 -7.37 10.36 -11.73
C SER A 8 -8.39 9.27 -11.41
N GLN A 9 -9.06 9.32 -10.25
CA GLN A 9 -10.04 8.30 -9.89
C GLN A 9 -11.31 8.41 -10.75
N PRO A 10 -11.92 7.27 -11.11
CA PRO A 10 -13.17 7.26 -11.86
C PRO A 10 -14.30 7.92 -11.06
N SER A 11 -15.29 8.47 -11.76
CA SER A 11 -16.53 8.91 -11.14
C SER A 11 -17.34 7.73 -10.57
N PRO A 12 -18.30 7.97 -9.66
CA PRO A 12 -19.19 6.92 -9.17
C PRO A 12 -19.91 6.15 -10.30
N GLU A 13 -20.38 6.87 -11.32
CA GLU A 13 -21.05 6.27 -12.48
C GLU A 13 -20.11 5.36 -13.28
N GLU A 14 -18.85 5.76 -13.46
CA GLU A 14 -17.82 4.93 -14.10
C GLU A 14 -17.47 3.70 -13.27
N ILE A 15 -17.46 3.82 -11.94
CA ILE A 15 -17.24 2.68 -11.03
C ILE A 15 -18.40 1.69 -11.18
N GLU A 16 -19.65 2.16 -11.13
CA GLU A 16 -20.85 1.33 -11.28
C GLU A 16 -20.84 0.55 -12.60
N GLU A 17 -20.49 1.19 -13.71
CA GLU A 17 -20.37 0.50 -15.00
C GLU A 17 -19.18 -0.48 -15.03
N ARG A 18 -18.06 -0.19 -14.35
CA ARG A 18 -16.91 -1.12 -14.27
C ARG A 18 -17.21 -2.37 -13.44
N VAL A 19 -18.00 -2.25 -12.38
CA VAL A 19 -18.36 -3.38 -11.51
C VAL A 19 -19.55 -4.19 -12.05
N LYS A 20 -20.24 -3.68 -13.06
CA LYS A 20 -21.36 -4.35 -13.73
C LYS A 20 -20.96 -5.74 -14.24
N GLY A 21 -21.72 -6.75 -13.84
CA GLY A 21 -21.48 -8.15 -14.21
C GLY A 21 -20.54 -8.90 -13.27
N PHE A 22 -19.95 -8.23 -12.28
CA PHE A 22 -19.27 -8.89 -11.17
C PHE A 22 -20.24 -9.11 -10.00
N PRO A 23 -20.33 -10.33 -9.45
CA PRO A 23 -21.30 -10.64 -8.39
C PRO A 23 -20.90 -10.12 -7.01
N SER A 24 -19.66 -9.65 -6.84
CA SER A 24 -19.11 -9.21 -5.56
C SER A 24 -17.96 -8.23 -5.74
N TRP A 25 -17.84 -7.27 -4.84
CA TRP A 25 -16.71 -6.34 -4.74
C TRP A 25 -16.28 -6.17 -3.29
N LEU A 26 -15.08 -5.60 -3.12
CA LEU A 26 -14.58 -5.17 -1.83
C LEU A 26 -14.52 -3.65 -1.84
N GLU A 27 -15.11 -3.02 -0.84
CA GLU A 27 -15.04 -1.58 -0.63
C GLU A 27 -14.10 -1.29 0.53
N ILE A 28 -13.14 -0.38 0.30
CA ILE A 28 -12.14 0.00 1.28
C ILE A 28 -12.37 1.45 1.66
N ASP A 29 -12.77 1.67 2.90
CA ASP A 29 -12.95 3.02 3.45
C ASP A 29 -11.61 3.60 3.91
N LEU A 30 -11.23 4.74 3.32
CA LEU A 30 -10.00 5.44 3.68
C LEU A 30 -10.14 6.27 4.96
N ASP A 31 -11.36 6.60 5.39
CA ASP A 31 -11.62 7.27 6.66
C ASP A 31 -11.43 6.30 7.84
N ASP A 32 -11.77 5.01 7.68
CA ASP A 32 -11.41 3.97 8.64
C ASP A 32 -9.89 3.83 8.77
N LEU A 33 -9.15 3.90 7.66
CA LEU A 33 -7.68 3.89 7.69
C LEU A 33 -7.12 5.13 8.41
N ARG A 34 -7.73 6.30 8.22
CA ARG A 34 -7.37 7.55 8.91
C ARG A 34 -7.58 7.42 10.41
N PHE A 35 -8.78 7.00 10.81
CA PHE A 35 -9.10 6.79 12.21
C PHE A 35 -8.10 5.84 12.87
N ASN A 36 -7.83 4.69 12.24
CA ASN A 36 -6.86 3.72 12.75
C ASN A 36 -5.44 4.30 12.88
N LEU A 37 -4.98 5.05 11.87
CA LEU A 37 -3.67 5.68 11.90
C LEU A 37 -3.55 6.72 13.04
N GLU A 38 -4.59 7.53 13.24
CA GLU A 38 -4.65 8.51 14.33
C GLU A 38 -4.59 7.83 15.69
N GLN A 39 -5.41 6.80 15.91
CA GLN A 39 -5.41 6.03 17.15
C GLN A 39 -4.06 5.37 17.46
N ILE A 40 -3.36 4.88 16.43
CA ILE A 40 -2.02 4.31 16.60
C ILE A 40 -1.00 5.41 16.92
N ARG A 41 -1.05 6.55 16.23
CA ARG A 41 -0.16 7.70 16.49
C ARG A 41 -0.29 8.21 17.93
N GLU A 42 -1.52 8.36 18.41
CA GLU A 42 -1.82 8.76 19.79
C GLU A 42 -1.20 7.80 20.82
N ARG A 43 -1.30 6.49 20.57
CA ARG A 43 -0.78 5.46 21.49
C ARG A 43 0.73 5.28 21.42
N ALA A 44 1.31 5.40 20.23
CA ALA A 44 2.74 5.15 20.03
C ALA A 44 3.60 6.29 20.60
N GLY A 45 3.18 7.55 20.46
CA GLY A 45 3.98 8.71 20.85
C GLY A 45 5.29 8.88 20.08
N VAL A 46 5.51 8.07 19.04
CA VAL A 46 6.69 8.03 18.17
C VAL A 46 6.25 7.86 16.72
N GLU A 47 7.21 7.89 15.79
CA GLU A 47 6.93 7.64 14.38
C GLU A 47 6.29 6.27 14.16
N VAL A 48 5.16 6.26 13.45
CA VAL A 48 4.49 5.04 13.00
C VAL A 48 5.00 4.70 11.61
N LEU A 49 5.46 3.46 11.43
CA LEU A 49 5.83 2.90 10.13
C LEU A 49 4.78 1.87 9.70
N PRO A 50 3.80 2.23 8.86
CA PRO A 50 2.79 1.31 8.38
C PRO A 50 3.43 0.16 7.60
N CYS A 51 2.99 -1.06 7.88
CA CYS A 51 3.41 -2.24 7.13
C CYS A 51 2.48 -2.45 5.94
N VAL A 52 3.02 -2.29 4.73
CA VAL A 52 2.31 -2.39 3.45
C VAL A 52 2.91 -3.56 2.67
N LYS A 53 2.55 -4.77 3.07
CA LYS A 53 2.94 -6.04 2.40
C LYS A 53 1.78 -6.64 1.62
N THR A 54 2.08 -7.56 0.69
CA THR A 54 1.07 -8.39 0.00
C THR A 54 -0.12 -7.57 -0.54
N ASN A 55 0.17 -6.60 -1.42
CA ASN A 55 -0.84 -5.66 -1.96
C ASN A 55 -1.63 -4.89 -0.87
N ALA A 56 -0.94 -4.41 0.17
CA ALA A 56 -1.54 -3.81 1.35
C ALA A 56 -2.58 -4.74 2.03
N TYR A 57 -2.21 -6.00 2.28
CA TYR A 57 -3.11 -7.03 2.81
C TYR A 57 -4.41 -7.21 1.98
N GLY A 58 -4.33 -7.01 0.67
CA GLY A 58 -5.48 -7.11 -0.25
C GLY A 58 -6.28 -5.82 -0.44
N HIS A 59 -5.98 -4.74 0.30
CA HIS A 59 -6.69 -3.45 0.21
C HIS A 59 -6.28 -2.62 -1.03
N GLY A 60 -5.22 -3.02 -1.73
CA GLY A 60 -4.67 -2.29 -2.87
C GLY A 60 -3.51 -1.39 -2.46
N VAL A 61 -2.31 -1.72 -2.94
CA VAL A 61 -1.09 -1.03 -2.51
C VAL A 61 -1.00 0.41 -2.98
N VAL A 62 -1.52 0.73 -4.16
CA VAL A 62 -1.50 2.08 -4.73
C VAL A 62 -2.42 3.04 -3.97
N PRO A 63 -3.73 2.75 -3.76
CA PRO A 63 -4.60 3.63 -2.97
C PRO A 63 -4.09 3.81 -1.54
N VAL A 64 -3.63 2.73 -0.90
CA VAL A 64 -3.10 2.80 0.47
C VAL A 64 -1.82 3.65 0.52
N ALA A 65 -0.89 3.48 -0.41
CA ALA A 65 0.31 4.32 -0.45
C ALA A 65 -0.01 5.80 -0.72
N ALA A 66 -1.01 6.08 -1.57
CA ALA A 66 -1.46 7.44 -1.88
C ALA A 66 -2.07 8.11 -0.65
N PHE A 67 -2.92 7.36 0.05
CA PHE A 67 -3.49 7.75 1.33
C PHE A 67 -2.39 8.06 2.36
N LEU A 68 -1.45 7.14 2.58
CA LEU A 68 -0.37 7.31 3.56
C LEU A 68 0.51 8.54 3.25
N GLU A 69 0.81 8.81 1.98
CA GLU A 69 1.53 10.02 1.57
C GLU A 69 0.74 11.30 1.92
N ARG A 70 -0.59 11.30 1.69
CA ARG A 70 -1.49 12.41 2.05
C ARG A 70 -1.55 12.63 3.56
N GLU A 71 -1.50 11.56 4.34
CA GLU A 71 -1.46 11.61 5.81
C GLU A 71 -0.10 12.00 6.40
N GLY A 72 0.86 12.38 5.54
CA GLY A 72 2.20 12.82 5.97
C GLY A 72 3.07 11.69 6.50
N VAL A 73 2.78 10.43 6.15
CA VAL A 73 3.64 9.30 6.51
C VAL A 73 4.87 9.32 5.62
N GLY A 74 6.05 9.53 6.22
CA GLY A 74 7.31 9.60 5.47
C GLY A 74 7.94 8.24 5.16
N ARG A 75 7.56 7.18 5.90
CA ARG A 75 8.15 5.84 5.80
C ARG A 75 7.10 4.73 5.92
N ALA A 76 7.21 3.71 5.07
CA ALA A 76 6.42 2.49 5.16
C ALA A 76 7.31 1.23 5.04
N LEU A 77 6.94 0.17 5.75
CA LEU A 77 7.59 -1.13 5.69
C LEU A 77 6.98 -1.97 4.58
N GLY A 78 7.81 -2.49 3.67
CA GLY A 78 7.42 -3.43 2.63
C GLY A 78 8.03 -4.82 2.85
N VAL A 79 7.32 -5.84 2.38
CA VAL A 79 7.79 -7.24 2.29
C VAL A 79 7.51 -7.69 0.85
N ALA A 80 8.47 -8.38 0.24
CA ALA A 80 8.62 -8.74 -1.18
C ALA A 80 9.13 -7.62 -2.13
N LEU A 81 10.43 -7.62 -2.43
CA LEU A 81 11.08 -6.76 -3.44
C LEU A 81 10.39 -6.78 -4.81
N TRP A 82 9.78 -7.91 -5.20
CA TRP A 82 9.04 -8.05 -6.46
C TRP A 82 7.65 -7.40 -6.41
N ALA A 83 7.04 -7.28 -5.23
CA ALA A 83 5.78 -6.55 -5.02
C ALA A 83 5.99 -5.02 -5.02
N ALA A 84 7.23 -4.56 -5.19
CA ALA A 84 7.62 -3.15 -5.19
C ALA A 84 7.29 -2.39 -6.48
N GLU A 85 7.10 -3.09 -7.60
CA GLU A 85 6.96 -2.46 -8.93
C GLU A 85 5.80 -1.46 -9.01
N PRO A 86 4.58 -1.77 -8.53
CA PRO A 86 3.48 -0.80 -8.52
C PRO A 86 3.79 0.46 -7.71
N ILE A 87 4.71 0.38 -6.75
CA ILE A 87 5.14 1.50 -5.89
C ILE A 87 6.39 2.19 -6.46
N ARG A 88 7.09 1.65 -7.47
CA ARG A 88 8.26 2.34 -8.07
C ARG A 88 7.88 3.64 -8.78
N GLY A 89 6.63 3.76 -9.23
CA GLY A 89 6.06 5.01 -9.78
C GLY A 89 5.64 6.02 -8.72
N ALA A 90 5.63 5.65 -7.44
CA ALA A 90 5.38 6.58 -6.34
C ALA A 90 6.58 7.52 -6.18
N GLY A 91 6.35 8.82 -6.30
CA GLY A 91 7.36 9.85 -6.09
C GLY A 91 8.04 9.77 -4.71
N PRO A 92 9.04 10.64 -4.44
CA PRO A 92 9.93 10.54 -3.28
C PRO A 92 9.27 10.71 -1.90
N GLY A 93 7.96 10.96 -1.81
CA GLY A 93 7.24 11.28 -0.58
C GLY A 93 7.15 10.14 0.43
N LEU A 94 7.08 8.88 -0.01
CA LEU A 94 7.01 7.70 0.85
C LEU A 94 8.27 6.84 0.71
N ARG A 95 9.15 6.88 1.72
CA ARG A 95 10.37 6.04 1.75
C ARG A 95 10.02 4.61 2.19
N ARG A 96 10.60 3.63 1.51
CA ARG A 96 10.33 2.20 1.75
C ARG A 96 11.46 1.57 2.55
N VAL A 97 11.09 0.84 3.59
CA VAL A 97 12.00 0.00 4.37
C VAL A 97 11.67 -1.46 4.05
N TRP A 98 12.62 -2.20 3.47
CA TRP A 98 12.44 -3.61 3.14
C TRP A 98 12.88 -4.49 4.30
N LEU A 99 12.04 -5.45 4.66
CA LEU A 99 12.34 -6.42 5.72
C LEU A 99 12.91 -7.74 5.18
N ASP A 100 12.90 -7.94 3.85
CA ASP A 100 13.42 -9.18 3.26
C ASP A 100 14.94 -9.23 3.26
N PRO A 101 15.52 -10.43 3.38
CA PRO A 101 16.94 -10.61 3.07
C PRO A 101 17.20 -10.20 1.63
N LEU A 102 18.23 -9.37 1.43
CA LEU A 102 18.77 -9.11 0.10
C LEU A 102 19.45 -10.40 -0.38
N VAL A 103 18.72 -11.20 -1.15
CA VAL A 103 19.27 -12.39 -1.80
C VAL A 103 19.86 -11.97 -3.15
N PRO A 104 21.19 -12.06 -3.34
CA PRO A 104 21.80 -11.77 -4.63
C PRO A 104 21.24 -12.67 -5.75
N PRO A 105 21.24 -12.19 -7.00
CA PRO A 105 20.88 -13.03 -8.14
C PRO A 105 21.67 -14.35 -8.12
N GLY A 106 20.98 -15.49 -8.24
CA GLY A 106 21.60 -16.82 -8.24
C GLY A 106 21.72 -17.52 -6.88
N GLN A 107 21.20 -16.92 -5.81
CA GLN A 107 21.17 -17.52 -4.46
C GLN A 107 19.74 -17.78 -3.93
N ASP A 108 18.75 -17.86 -4.81
CA ASP A 108 17.31 -17.89 -4.47
C ASP A 108 16.80 -19.18 -3.80
N GLY A 109 17.72 -20.09 -3.42
CA GLY A 109 17.43 -21.14 -2.44
C GLY A 109 16.24 -22.05 -2.78
N ARG A 110 15.83 -22.14 -4.05
CA ARG A 110 14.75 -23.04 -4.52
C ARG A 110 15.05 -24.54 -4.33
N GLY A 111 16.03 -24.90 -3.51
CA GLY A 111 16.13 -26.18 -2.81
C GLY A 111 15.54 -26.04 -1.41
N GLY A 112 14.21 -26.04 -1.32
CA GLY A 112 13.48 -25.75 -0.08
C GLY A 112 13.70 -26.75 1.06
N CYS A 113 13.44 -26.30 2.30
CA CYS A 113 13.05 -27.16 3.39
C CYS A 113 11.85 -28.01 2.94
N ARG A 114 12.00 -29.33 3.00
CA ARG A 114 10.89 -30.28 3.04
C ARG A 114 10.40 -30.42 4.48
#